data_AF-A0A7C5J1H2-F1
#
_entry.id   AF-A0A7C5J1H2-F1
#
_cell.length_a   1.000
_cell.length_b   1.000
_cell.length_c   1.000
_cell.angle_alpha   90.00
_cell.angle_beta   90.00
_cell.angle_gamma   90.00
#
_symmetry.space_group_name_H-M   'P 1'
#
loop_
_entity.id
_entity.type
_entity.pdbx_description
1 polymer ?
#
loop_
_entity_poly.entity_id
_entity_poly.type
_entity_poly.pdbx_seq_one_letter_code
_entity_poly.pdbx_strand_id
1 'polypeptide(L)'
;MAQRRVPGWLKGVFGVAAIVGLLALGLRLRYGGKRFPNRVGEPTMEADALELVAELPMPPGNIAVSADGRIFITFHPDASPEVKVAEIVDGEARAYPSVEFQSEREGLWFEAPLSLRIDRHGHLWVLDQARHGRTSPVTPARSLRAA
;
A
#
# COMPACT_ATOMS: atom_id res chain seq x y z
N MET A 1 6.49 -16.64 59.84
CA MET A 1 6.63 -16.31 58.39
C MET A 1 5.35 -15.63 57.92
N ALA A 2 5.38 -14.34 57.58
CA ALA A 2 4.19 -13.60 57.18
C ALA A 2 3.81 -13.92 55.72
N GLN A 3 2.60 -14.44 55.52
CA GLN A 3 2.08 -14.78 54.20
C GLN A 3 1.74 -13.49 53.44
N ARG A 4 2.61 -13.08 52.51
CA ARG A 4 2.35 -11.95 51.61
C ARG A 4 1.15 -12.29 50.73
N ARG A 5 -0.01 -11.71 51.03
CA ARG A 5 -1.21 -11.85 50.21
C ARG A 5 -1.03 -11.04 48.92
N VAL A 6 -1.15 -11.70 47.79
CA VAL A 6 -1.14 -11.04 46.47
C VAL A 6 -2.35 -10.09 46.40
N PRO A 7 -2.13 -8.78 46.15
CA PRO A 7 -3.21 -7.82 45.98
C PRO A 7 -4.22 -8.27 44.91
N GLY A 8 -5.51 -8.03 45.15
CA GLY A 8 -6.59 -8.47 44.24
C GLY A 8 -6.46 -7.91 42.82
N TRP A 9 -5.90 -6.71 42.67
CA TRP A 9 -5.68 -6.10 41.35
C TRP A 9 -4.64 -6.85 40.51
N LEU A 10 -3.59 -7.41 41.13
CA LEU A 10 -2.63 -8.27 40.40
C LEU A 10 -3.32 -9.52 39.86
N LYS A 11 -4.22 -10.14 40.63
CA LYS A 11 -4.99 -11.32 40.18
C LYS A 11 -5.89 -10.97 38.99
N GLY A 12 -6.50 -9.79 39.00
CA GLY A 12 -7.26 -9.26 37.87
C GLY A 12 -6.41 -9.09 36.61
N VAL A 13 -5.22 -8.49 36.75
CA VAL A 13 -4.26 -8.33 35.63
C VAL A 13 -3.83 -9.68 35.06
N PHE A 14 -3.50 -10.66 35.90
CA PHE A 14 -3.16 -12.01 35.45
C PHE A 14 -4.32 -12.70 34.72
N GLY A 15 -5.55 -12.54 35.23
CA GLY A 15 -6.75 -13.08 34.58
C GLY A 15 -6.98 -12.49 33.19
N VAL A 16 -6.88 -11.16 33.05
CA VAL A 16 -7.00 -10.47 31.76
C VAL A 16 -5.89 -10.91 30.80
N ALA A 17 -4.64 -10.95 31.27
CA ALA A 17 -3.50 -11.38 30.45
C ALA A 17 -3.68 -12.83 29.95
N ALA A 18 -4.18 -13.73 30.80
CA ALA A 18 -4.48 -15.11 30.40
C ALA A 18 -5.57 -15.19 29.33
N ILE A 19 -6.64 -14.41 29.45
CA ILE A 19 -7.71 -14.35 28.45
C ILE A 19 -7.17 -13.83 27.10
N VAL A 20 -6.39 -12.75 27.11
CA VAL A 20 -5.76 -12.20 25.90
C VAL A 20 -4.80 -13.22 25.27
N GLY A 21 -3.99 -13.91 26.08
CA GLY A 21 -3.07 -14.95 25.60
C GLY A 21 -3.80 -16.12 24.96
N LEU A 22 -4.87 -16.62 25.58
CA LEU A 22 -5.70 -17.69 25.04
C LEU A 22 -6.40 -17.28 23.75
N LEU A 23 -6.92 -16.05 23.68
CA LEU A 23 -7.52 -15.50 22.46
C LEU A 23 -6.50 -15.41 21.33
N ALA A 24 -5.30 -14.86 21.60
CA ALA A 24 -4.23 -14.75 20.61
C ALA A 24 -3.76 -16.13 20.12
N LEU A 25 -3.63 -17.11 21.02
CA LEU A 25 -3.33 -18.49 20.65
C LEU A 25 -4.44 -19.10 19.79
N GLY A 26 -5.71 -18.92 20.17
CA GLY A 26 -6.86 -19.38 19.39
C GLY A 26 -6.89 -18.79 17.98
N LEU A 27 -6.69 -17.46 17.86
CA LEU A 27 -6.57 -16.78 16.57
C LEU A 27 -5.42 -17.32 15.73
N ARG A 28 -4.23 -17.52 16.35
CA ARG A 28 -3.06 -18.08 15.66
C ARG A 28 -3.31 -19.49 15.15
N LEU A 29 -3.94 -20.35 15.95
CA LEU A 29 -4.24 -21.73 15.54
C LEU A 29 -5.35 -21.79 14.47
N ARG A 30 -6.32 -20.86 14.52
CA ARG A 30 -7.45 -20.82 13.58
C ARG A 30 -7.11 -20.18 12.23
N TYR A 31 -6.32 -19.11 12.25
CA TYR A 31 -6.07 -18.23 11.10
C TYR A 31 -4.58 -18.09 10.73
N GLY A 32 -3.66 -18.40 11.64
CA GLY A 32 -2.23 -18.20 11.44
C GLY A 32 -1.45 -19.49 11.16
N GLY A 33 -0.12 -19.36 11.10
CA GLY A 33 0.82 -20.49 11.14
C GLY A 33 1.02 -21.25 9.82
N LYS A 34 0.16 -21.08 8.82
CA LYS A 34 0.40 -21.62 7.47
C LYS A 34 1.44 -20.75 6.76
N ARG A 35 2.53 -21.34 6.30
CA ARG A 35 3.43 -20.66 5.36
C ARG A 35 2.63 -20.31 4.11
N PHE A 36 2.87 -19.13 3.55
CA PHE A 36 2.33 -18.79 2.24
C PHE A 36 2.79 -19.88 1.25
N PRO A 37 1.89 -20.44 0.42
CA PRO A 37 2.28 -21.51 -0.50
C PRO A 37 3.40 -21.01 -1.41
N ASN A 38 4.38 -21.87 -1.69
CA ASN A 38 5.39 -21.53 -2.68
C ASN A 38 4.69 -21.28 -4.02
N ARG A 39 4.79 -20.06 -4.54
CA ARG A 39 4.25 -19.67 -5.84
C ARG A 39 5.32 -19.65 -6.93
N VAL A 40 6.57 -20.00 -6.59
CA VAL A 40 7.64 -20.16 -7.57
C VAL A 40 7.32 -21.42 -8.38
N GLY A 41 7.10 -21.23 -9.67
CA GLY A 41 6.96 -22.29 -10.66
C GLY A 41 7.85 -21.97 -11.85
N GLU A 42 7.89 -22.88 -12.83
CA GLU A 42 8.54 -22.58 -14.11
C GLU A 42 7.80 -21.40 -14.78
N PRO A 43 8.53 -20.37 -15.23
CA PRO A 43 7.93 -19.29 -16.01
C PRO A 43 7.19 -19.87 -17.23
N THR A 44 5.97 -19.40 -17.48
CA THR A 44 5.22 -19.81 -18.68
C THR A 44 5.71 -19.12 -19.95
N MET A 45 6.60 -18.14 -19.82
CA MET A 45 7.22 -17.41 -20.93
C MET A 45 8.73 -17.39 -20.73
N GLU A 46 9.45 -17.47 -21.84
CA GLU A 46 10.90 -17.28 -21.87
C GLU A 46 11.27 -15.85 -21.48
N ALA A 47 12.45 -15.68 -20.90
CA ALA A 47 12.89 -14.37 -20.40
C ALA A 47 13.07 -13.32 -21.52
N ASP A 48 13.39 -13.77 -22.73
CA ASP A 48 13.53 -12.93 -23.92
C ASP A 48 12.18 -12.45 -24.49
N ALA A 49 11.06 -13.02 -24.04
CA ALA A 49 9.72 -12.52 -24.34
C ALA A 49 9.34 -11.27 -23.53
N LEU A 50 10.14 -10.89 -22.53
CA LEU A 50 9.91 -9.71 -21.71
C LEU A 50 10.63 -8.49 -22.29
N GLU A 51 9.91 -7.38 -22.40
CA GLU A 51 10.46 -6.08 -22.77
C GLU A 51 10.65 -5.20 -21.53
N LEU A 52 11.82 -4.57 -21.43
CA LEU A 52 12.09 -3.58 -20.39
C LEU A 52 11.39 -2.26 -20.75
N VAL A 53 10.32 -1.96 -20.02
CA VAL A 53 9.53 -0.72 -20.21
C VAL A 53 10.12 0.47 -19.44
N ALA A 54 10.58 0.25 -18.21
CA ALA A 54 11.17 1.28 -17.36
C ALA A 54 12.06 0.66 -16.28
N GLU A 55 13.17 1.35 -15.96
CA GLU A 55 13.96 1.08 -14.77
C GLU A 55 13.57 2.07 -13.67
N LEU A 56 13.15 1.56 -12.51
CA LEU A 56 12.61 2.38 -11.44
C LEU A 56 13.58 2.44 -10.25
N PRO A 57 13.80 3.61 -9.64
CA PRO A 57 14.71 3.76 -8.50
C PRO A 57 14.13 3.17 -7.21
N MET A 58 12.83 2.90 -7.18
CA MET A 58 12.10 2.36 -6.03
C MET A 58 11.04 1.34 -6.48
N PRO A 59 10.58 0.46 -5.58
CA PRO A 59 9.55 -0.52 -5.92
C PRO A 59 8.23 0.15 -6.35
N PRO A 60 7.68 -0.21 -7.53
CA PRO A 60 6.35 0.22 -7.92
C PRO A 60 5.28 -0.44 -7.03
N GLY A 61 4.14 0.23 -6.88
CA GLY A 61 2.94 -0.28 -6.25
C GLY A 61 1.98 -0.85 -7.29
N ASN A 62 1.16 0.03 -7.87
CA ASN A 62 0.17 -0.30 -8.89
C ASN A 62 0.50 0.39 -10.23
N ILE A 63 -0.04 -0.17 -11.31
CA ILE A 63 0.10 0.33 -12.68
C ILE A 63 -1.29 0.52 -13.31
N ALA A 64 -1.43 1.54 -14.16
CA ALA A 64 -2.55 1.72 -15.07
C ALA A 64 -2.02 2.15 -16.44
N VAL A 65 -2.56 1.57 -17.51
CA VAL A 65 -2.16 1.88 -18.90
C VAL A 65 -3.39 2.43 -19.62
N SER A 66 -3.24 3.58 -20.28
CA SER A 66 -4.30 4.22 -21.04
C SER A 66 -4.47 3.59 -22.43
N ALA A 67 -5.55 3.90 -23.12
CA ALA A 67 -5.83 3.38 -24.47
C ALA A 67 -4.83 3.90 -25.53
N ASP A 68 -4.22 5.06 -25.31
CA ASP A 68 -3.16 5.66 -26.11
C ASP A 68 -1.75 5.26 -25.65
N GLY A 69 -1.62 4.35 -24.69
CA GLY A 69 -0.34 3.75 -24.28
C GLY A 69 0.44 4.50 -23.22
N ARG A 70 -0.12 5.55 -22.61
CA ARG A 70 0.48 6.22 -21.44
C ARG A 70 0.43 5.30 -20.23
N ILE A 71 1.52 5.26 -19.48
CA ILE A 71 1.70 4.35 -18.36
C ILE A 71 1.79 5.17 -17.08
N PHE A 72 0.95 4.86 -16.10
CA PHE A 72 0.95 5.50 -14.79
C PHE A 72 1.26 4.47 -13.72
N ILE A 73 2.10 4.84 -12.76
CA ILE A 73 2.45 4.01 -11.63
C ILE A 73 2.28 4.76 -10.31
N THR A 74 2.05 4.00 -9.23
CA THR A 74 2.37 4.46 -7.88
C THR A 74 3.73 3.91 -7.47
N PHE A 75 4.47 4.66 -6.67
CA PHE A 75 5.53 4.07 -5.85
C PHE A 75 4.91 3.62 -4.51
N HIS A 76 5.31 2.46 -4.01
CA HIS A 76 4.66 1.90 -2.81
C HIS A 76 4.88 2.81 -1.59
N PRO A 77 3.84 3.22 -0.84
CA PRO A 77 3.97 4.19 0.26
C PRO A 77 4.96 3.78 1.37
N ASP A 78 5.12 2.48 1.61
CA ASP A 78 6.07 1.96 2.60
C ASP A 78 7.53 2.17 2.20
N ALA A 79 7.82 2.44 0.92
CA ALA A 79 9.15 2.86 0.45
C ALA A 79 9.43 4.37 0.73
N SER A 80 8.45 5.11 1.26
CA SER A 80 8.53 6.55 1.53
C SER A 80 9.02 7.38 0.32
N PRO A 81 8.39 7.25 -0.84
CA PRO A 81 8.88 7.86 -2.07
C PRO A 81 8.63 9.38 -2.12
N GLU A 82 9.55 10.13 -2.72
CA GLU A 82 9.35 11.56 -3.00
C GLU A 82 8.29 11.78 -4.09
N VAL A 83 8.38 11.02 -5.18
CA VAL A 83 7.34 10.95 -6.22
C VAL A 83 6.43 9.78 -5.89
N LYS A 84 5.15 10.03 -5.65
CA LYS A 84 4.18 9.01 -5.20
C LYS A 84 3.35 8.46 -6.35
N VAL A 85 2.93 9.32 -7.27
CA VAL A 85 2.29 8.97 -8.54
C VAL A 85 3.14 9.50 -9.68
N ALA A 86 3.46 8.64 -10.64
CA ALA A 86 4.26 8.99 -11.79
C ALA A 86 3.61 8.54 -13.10
N GLU A 87 3.86 9.30 -14.15
CA GLU A 87 3.71 8.85 -15.53
C GLU A 87 5.08 8.37 -16.02
N ILE A 88 5.14 7.23 -16.70
CA ILE A 88 6.34 6.78 -17.39
C ILE A 88 6.38 7.44 -18.76
N VAL A 89 7.39 8.27 -18.99
CA VAL A 89 7.63 8.95 -20.26
C VAL A 89 9.06 8.65 -20.68
N ASP A 90 9.24 8.03 -21.84
CA ASP A 90 10.54 7.61 -22.36
C ASP A 90 11.34 6.72 -21.39
N GLY A 91 10.63 5.83 -20.67
CA GLY A 91 11.23 4.93 -19.67
C GLY A 91 11.51 5.58 -18.31
N GLU A 92 11.26 6.88 -18.15
CA GLU A 92 11.51 7.61 -16.91
C GLU A 92 10.21 7.93 -16.14
N ALA A 93 10.24 7.79 -14.82
CA ALA A 93 9.13 8.15 -13.95
C ALA A 93 9.09 9.67 -13.70
N ARG A 94 8.07 10.35 -14.25
CA ARG A 94 7.83 11.78 -14.07
C ARG A 94 6.64 12.02 -13.14
N ALA A 95 6.76 12.94 -12.19
CA ALA A 95 5.69 13.25 -11.24
C ALA A 95 4.38 13.62 -11.97
N TYR A 96 3.30 12.94 -11.62
CA TYR A 96 1.99 13.13 -12.23
C TYR A 96 0.93 13.42 -11.15
N PRO A 97 -0.02 14.35 -11.38
CA PRO A 97 -0.15 15.20 -12.56
C PRO A 97 0.90 16.32 -12.59
N SER A 98 1.53 16.59 -11.46
CA SER A 98 2.60 17.56 -11.31
C SER A 98 3.36 17.33 -10.00
N VAL A 99 4.45 18.08 -9.80
CA VAL A 99 5.27 18.02 -8.57
C VAL A 99 4.50 18.50 -7.34
N GLU A 100 3.57 19.45 -7.51
CA GLU A 100 2.80 20.01 -6.40
C GLU A 100 1.82 19.00 -5.79
N PHE A 101 1.47 17.92 -6.49
CA PHE A 101 0.64 16.86 -5.92
C PHE A 101 1.44 15.88 -5.05
N GLN A 102 2.77 15.90 -5.11
CA GLN A 102 3.59 14.92 -4.41
C GLN A 102 3.86 15.30 -2.95
N SER A 103 3.54 16.53 -2.54
CA SER A 103 3.85 17.07 -1.21
C SER A 103 2.63 17.77 -0.60
N GLU A 104 2.63 17.85 0.73
CA GLU A 104 1.56 18.51 1.48
C GLU A 104 1.42 19.98 1.07
N ARG A 105 0.16 20.40 0.88
CA ARG A 105 -0.23 21.76 0.45
C ARG A 105 -1.68 22.02 0.78
N GLU A 106 -2.08 23.29 0.64
CA GLU A 106 -3.49 23.63 0.57
C GLU A 106 -4.15 23.01 -0.67
N GLY A 107 -5.33 22.42 -0.45
CA GLY A 107 -6.08 21.71 -1.48
C GLY A 107 -5.64 20.25 -1.63
N LEU A 108 -5.59 19.78 -2.88
CA LEU A 108 -5.38 18.37 -3.20
C LEU A 108 -3.89 18.02 -3.33
N TRP A 109 -3.49 16.93 -2.67
CA TRP A 109 -2.18 16.30 -2.80
C TRP A 109 -2.27 14.81 -2.46
N PHE A 110 -1.24 14.05 -2.79
CA PHE A 110 -1.12 12.62 -2.53
C PHE A 110 -0.40 12.38 -1.20
N GLU A 111 -1.07 11.73 -0.26
CA GLU A 111 -0.47 11.31 0.98
C GLU A 111 0.13 9.92 0.89
N ALA A 112 -0.70 8.92 0.62
CA ALA A 112 -0.32 7.52 0.50
C ALA A 112 -1.14 6.87 -0.64
N PRO A 113 -0.94 7.30 -1.89
CA PRO A 113 -1.63 6.70 -3.02
C PRO A 113 -1.21 5.25 -3.15
N LEU A 114 -2.19 4.37 -3.31
CA LEU A 114 -1.93 2.93 -3.48
C LEU A 114 -2.34 2.49 -4.88
N SER A 115 -3.64 2.58 -5.19
CA SER A 115 -4.19 2.01 -6.43
C SER A 115 -4.49 3.08 -7.48
N LEU A 116 -4.30 2.70 -8.75
CA LEU A 116 -4.60 3.49 -9.95
C LEU A 116 -5.57 2.74 -10.87
N ARG A 117 -6.55 3.41 -11.46
CA ARG A 117 -7.41 2.85 -12.52
C ARG A 117 -7.74 3.91 -13.56
N ILE A 118 -7.77 3.53 -14.83
CA ILE A 118 -8.24 4.42 -15.91
C ILE A 118 -9.64 3.98 -16.32
N ASP A 119 -10.58 4.92 -16.37
CA ASP A 119 -11.93 4.66 -16.86
C ASP A 119 -12.04 4.76 -18.38
N ARG A 120 -13.20 4.40 -18.93
CA ARG A 120 -13.49 4.45 -20.38
C ARG A 120 -13.43 5.85 -20.99
N HIS A 121 -13.42 6.90 -20.18
CA HIS A 121 -13.33 8.29 -20.61
C HIS A 121 -11.91 8.82 -20.53
N GLY A 122 -10.92 7.98 -20.19
CA GLY A 122 -9.52 8.38 -20.06
C GLY A 122 -9.23 9.12 -18.76
N HIS A 123 -10.05 8.95 -17.72
CA HIS A 123 -9.73 9.51 -16.41
C HIS A 123 -8.91 8.54 -15.57
N LEU A 124 -7.78 9.00 -15.05
CA LEU A 124 -7.01 8.32 -14.01
C LEU A 124 -7.65 8.59 -12.64
N TRP A 125 -8.11 7.51 -12.01
CA TRP A 125 -8.61 7.47 -10.64
C TRP A 125 -7.51 6.98 -9.71
N VAL A 126 -7.22 7.78 -8.67
CA VAL A 126 -6.22 7.46 -7.64
C VAL A 126 -6.94 7.18 -6.33
N LEU A 127 -6.66 6.02 -5.73
CA LEU A 127 -7.08 5.69 -4.37
C LEU A 127 -5.93 6.01 -3.41
N ASP A 128 -6.15 7.00 -2.56
CA ASP A 128 -5.26 7.35 -1.46
C ASP A 128 -5.78 6.75 -0.15
N GLN A 129 -4.95 5.97 0.53
CA GLN A 129 -5.33 5.27 1.77
C GLN A 129 -5.01 6.06 3.05
N ALA A 130 -4.56 7.33 2.95
CA ALA A 130 -4.34 8.23 4.09
C ALA A 130 -3.58 7.55 5.25
N ARG A 131 -2.48 6.87 4.92
CA ARG A 131 -1.66 6.07 5.85
C ARG A 131 -2.44 5.08 6.72
N HIS A 132 -3.35 4.33 6.11
CA HIS A 132 -4.29 3.41 6.78
C HIS A 132 -5.35 4.16 7.60
N GLY A 133 -5.82 5.30 7.10
CA GLY A 133 -6.79 6.17 7.77
C GLY A 133 -6.28 6.85 9.04
N ARG A 134 -4.95 7.00 9.19
CA ARG A 134 -4.34 7.71 10.33
C ARG A 134 -4.40 9.23 10.18
N THR A 135 -4.64 9.70 8.98
CA THR A 135 -4.75 11.11 8.61
C THR A 135 -6.09 11.37 7.93
N SER A 136 -6.52 12.63 7.94
CA SER A 136 -7.76 13.03 7.27
C SER A 136 -7.62 12.81 5.77
N PRO A 137 -8.53 12.06 5.13
CA PRO A 137 -8.45 11.86 3.69
C PRO A 137 -8.61 13.20 2.98
N VAL A 138 -7.64 13.52 2.12
CA VAL A 138 -7.77 14.63 1.16
C VAL A 138 -8.71 14.17 0.04
N THR A 139 -10.01 14.07 0.34
CA THR A 139 -11.15 13.76 -0.56
C THR A 139 -11.04 12.44 -1.37
N PRO A 140 -12.06 11.56 -1.40
CA PRO A 140 -11.99 10.33 -2.19
C PRO A 140 -11.90 10.65 -3.69
N ALA A 141 -10.81 10.18 -4.30
CA ALA A 141 -10.57 9.99 -5.73
C ALA A 141 -11.12 11.08 -6.69
N ARG A 142 -10.23 11.93 -7.21
CA ARG A 142 -10.55 12.83 -8.33
C ARG A 142 -9.93 12.30 -9.62
N SER A 143 -10.70 12.33 -10.70
CA SER A 143 -10.23 12.02 -12.05
C SER A 143 -9.13 13.01 -12.49
N LEU A 144 -7.98 12.49 -12.89
CA LEU A 144 -6.95 13.21 -13.63
C LEU A 144 -7.02 12.82 -15.12
N ARG A 145 -6.59 13.68 -16.04
CA ARG A 145 -6.65 13.37 -17.48
C ARG A 145 -5.51 12.45 -17.91
N ALA A 146 -5.83 11.20 -18.17
CA ALA A 146 -4.95 10.26 -18.84
C ALA A 146 -5.12 10.30 -20.37
N ALA A 147 -6.14 10.98 -20.92
CA ALA A 147 -6.31 11.29 -22.35
C ALA A 147 -7.02 12.64 -22.56
#